data_AF-A0A0N8QXN8-F1
#
_entry.id   AF-A0A0N8QXN8-F1
#
_cell.length_a   1.000
_cell.length_b   1.000
_cell.length_c   1.000
_cell.angle_alpha   90.00
_cell.angle_beta   90.00
_cell.angle_gamma   90.00
#
_symmetry.space_group_name_H-M   'P 1'
#
loop_
_entity.id
_entity.type
_entity.pdbx_description
1 polymer ?
#
loop_
_entity_poly.entity_id
_entity_poly.type
_entity_poly.pdbx_seq_one_letter_code
_entity_poly.pdbx_strand_id
1 'polypeptide(L)' 'MGLQSSKKPVVNSIQDEFSHFWSKRGEWVEEPNVRRGGESGVQRLLMEDGKTLYAKRQTGHI' A
#
# COMPACT_ATOMS: atom_id res chain seq x y z
N MET A 1 -25.00 -22.47 32.49
CA MET A 1 -23.73 -22.67 31.76
C MET A 1 -23.91 -22.09 30.36
N GLY A 2 -23.53 -20.83 30.16
CA GLY A 2 -23.64 -20.16 28.86
C GLY A 2 -22.25 -20.00 28.26
N LEU A 3 -22.03 -20.59 27.10
CA LEU A 3 -20.76 -20.56 26.37
C LEU A 3 -20.50 -19.11 25.92
N GLN A 4 -19.54 -18.43 26.55
CA GLN A 4 -19.08 -17.12 26.07
C GLN A 4 -18.26 -17.33 24.80
N SER A 5 -18.83 -17.00 23.66
CA SER A 5 -18.11 -16.98 22.38
C SER A 5 -17.08 -15.84 22.41
N SER A 6 -15.81 -16.21 22.48
CA SER A 6 -14.71 -15.25 22.37
C SER A 6 -14.71 -14.65 20.97
N LYS A 7 -15.09 -13.37 20.87
CA LYS A 7 -14.86 -12.59 19.65
C LYS A 7 -13.36 -12.39 19.52
N LYS A 8 -12.71 -13.19 18.66
CA LYS A 8 -11.35 -12.89 18.20
C LYS A 8 -11.38 -11.48 17.57
N PRO A 9 -10.42 -10.60 17.86
CA PRO A 9 -10.38 -9.30 17.22
C PRO A 9 -10.22 -9.54 15.71
N VAL A 10 -11.13 -8.97 14.93
CA VAL A 10 -10.93 -8.87 13.48
C VAL A 10 -9.80 -7.86 13.31
N VAL A 11 -8.57 -8.36 13.21
CA VAL A 11 -7.44 -7.56 12.74
C VAL A 11 -7.81 -7.10 11.34
N ASN A 12 -7.81 -5.79 11.13
CA ASN A 12 -8.30 -5.18 9.91
C ASN A 12 -7.23 -5.30 8.81
N SER A 13 -7.02 -6.53 8.35
CA SER A 13 -5.86 -6.97 7.55
C SER A 13 -5.65 -6.18 6.25
N ILE A 14 -6.72 -5.63 5.67
CA ILE A 14 -6.66 -4.83 4.44
C ILE A 14 -5.94 -3.50 4.67
N GLN A 15 -6.20 -2.83 5.81
CA GLN A 15 -5.51 -1.58 6.15
C GLN A 15 -4.01 -1.83 6.38
N ASP A 16 -3.68 -2.98 6.96
CA ASP A 16 -2.30 -3.39 7.24
C ASP A 16 -1.54 -3.69 5.95
N GLU A 17 -2.16 -4.40 5.00
CA GLU A 17 -1.57 -4.69 3.69
C GLU A 17 -1.38 -3.43 2.84
N PHE A 18 -2.39 -2.55 2.78
CA PHE A 18 -2.26 -1.28 2.08
C PHE A 18 -1.12 -0.45 2.68
N SER A 19 -1.09 -0.29 4.01
CA SER A 19 -0.07 0.49 4.70
C SER A 19 1.32 -0.13 4.52
N HIS A 20 1.42 -1.46 4.50
CA HIS A 20 2.66 -2.18 4.22
C HIS A 20 3.24 -1.75 2.87
N PHE A 21 2.51 -1.91 1.76
CA PHE A 21 3.00 -1.52 0.44
C PHE A 21 3.13 -0.01 0.28
N TRP A 22 2.20 0.76 0.87
CA TRP A 22 2.21 2.22 0.78
C TRP A 22 3.40 2.85 1.48
N SER A 23 3.92 2.25 2.56
CA SER A 23 5.09 2.75 3.30
C SER A 23 6.42 2.47 2.59
N LYS A 24 6.50 1.41 1.76
CA LYS A 24 7.70 1.11 0.98
C LYS A 24 8.02 2.25 0.00
N ARG A 25 9.31 2.49 -0.21
CA ARG A 25 9.86 3.50 -1.13
C ARG A 25 10.94 2.85 -1.97
N GLY A 26 11.13 3.37 -3.17
CA GLY A 26 12.15 2.92 -4.09
C GLY A 26 12.44 3.99 -5.13
N GLU A 27 13.16 3.60 -6.16
CA GLU A 27 13.54 4.50 -7.24
C GLU A 27 12.34 4.86 -8.10
N TRP A 28 12.22 6.12 -8.52
CA TRP A 28 11.23 6.53 -9.50
C TRP A 28 11.63 6.04 -10.87
N VAL A 29 10.72 5.29 -11.51
CA VAL A 29 10.84 4.92 -12.93
C VAL A 29 9.92 5.77 -13.80
N GLU A 30 8.87 6.31 -13.18
CA GLU A 30 8.06 7.41 -13.69
C GLU A 30 7.90 8.41 -12.53
N GLU A 31 8.51 9.58 -12.66
CA GLU A 31 8.44 10.64 -11.65
C GLU A 31 7.00 11.04 -11.34
N PRO A 32 6.70 11.53 -10.12
CA PRO A 32 5.38 12.06 -9.79
C PRO A 32 4.95 13.15 -10.76
N ASN A 33 3.90 12.88 -11.53
CA ASN A 33 3.30 13.85 -12.44
C ASN A 33 1.98 14.37 -11.85
N VAL A 34 1.82 15.69 -11.86
CA VAL A 34 0.61 16.36 -11.36
C VAL A 34 -0.39 16.50 -12.50
N ARG A 35 -1.54 15.84 -12.39
CA ARG A 35 -2.63 15.93 -13.37
C ARG A 35 -3.97 15.68 -12.70
N ARG A 36 -5.03 16.32 -13.23
CA ARG A 36 -6.42 16.16 -12.73
C ARG A 36 -6.56 16.38 -11.22
N GLY A 37 -5.81 17.33 -10.66
CA GLY A 37 -5.88 17.69 -9.24
C GLY A 37 -5.07 16.80 -8.29
N GLY A 38 -4.40 15.76 -8.78
CA GLY A 38 -3.60 14.85 -7.96
C GLY A 38 -2.26 14.49 -8.58
N GLU A 39 -1.48 13.69 -7.84
CA GLU A 39 -0.17 13.22 -8.25
C GLU A 39 -0.24 11.74 -8.64
N SER A 40 0.44 11.35 -9.72
CA SER A 40 0.62 9.95 -10.07
C SER A 40 2.05 9.68 -10.52
N GLY A 41 2.65 8.60 -10.05
CA GLY A 41 3.97 8.14 -10.50
C GLY A 41 4.15 6.65 -10.24
N VAL A 42 5.28 6.10 -10.66
CA VAL A 42 5.62 4.68 -10.48
C VAL A 42 6.99 4.54 -9.84
N GLN A 43 7.05 3.80 -8.73
CA GLN A 43 8.29 3.42 -8.07
C GLN A 43 8.62 1.96 -8.33
N ARG A 44 9.91 1.68 -8.53
CA ARG A 44 10.49 0.34 -8.50
C ARG A 44 10.91 0.00 -7.08
N LEU A 45 10.26 -0.99 -6.49
CA LEU A 45 10.55 -1.49 -5.14
C LEU A 45 11.37 -2.77 -5.23
N LEU A 46 12.47 -2.82 -4.48
CA LEU A 46 13.25 -4.03 -4.27
C LEU A 46 12.82 -4.66 -2.95
N MET A 47 12.30 -5.88 -3.01
CA MET A 47 11.85 -6.64 -1.85
C MET A 47 13.02 -7.41 -1.22
N GLU A 48 12.89 -7.74 0.06
CA GLU A 48 13.92 -8.48 0.81
C GLU A 48 14.17 -9.89 0.23
N ASP A 49 13.17 -10.48 -0.43
CA ASP A 49 13.28 -11.78 -1.11
C ASP A 49 13.89 -11.68 -2.53
N GLY A 50 14.42 -10.50 -2.90
CA GLY A 50 15.03 -10.24 -4.20
C GLY A 50 14.02 -9.97 -5.32
N LYS A 51 12.70 -10.01 -5.05
CA LYS A 51 11.70 -9.66 -6.06
C LYS A 51 11.71 -8.16 -6.34
N THR A 52 11.46 -7.82 -7.59
CA THR A 52 11.23 -6.44 -8.03
C THR A 52 9.74 -6.22 -8.25
N LEU A 53 9.17 -5.21 -7.59
CA LEU A 53 7.79 -4.79 -7.77
C LEU A 53 7.75 -3.39 -8.38
N TYR A 54 6.72 -3.11 -9.16
CA TYR A 54 6.42 -1.77 -9.65
C TYR A 54 5.13 -1.28 -9.01
N ALA A 55 5.25 -0.26 -8.16
CA ALA A 55 4.14 0.29 -7.41
C ALA A 55 3.70 1.61 -8.04
N LYS A 56 2.50 1.63 -8.64
CA LYS A 56 1.84 2.87 -9.05
C LYS A 56 1.28 3.57 -7.82
N ARG A 57 1.64 4.84 -7.65
CA ARG A 57 1.18 5.68 -6.54
C ARG A 57 0.27 6.76 -7.10
N GLN A 58 -0.87 6.97 -6.47
CA GLN A 58 -1.85 7.97 -6.89
C GLN A 58 -2.49 8.61 -5.65
N THR A 59 -2.46 9.94 -5.56
CA THR A 59 -3.04 10.72 -4.45
C THR A 59 -3.84 11.90 -4.99
N GLY A 60 -4.82 12.37 -4.23
CA GLY A 60 -5.53 13.64 -4.52
C GLY A 60 -6.32 13.67 -5.83
N HIS A 61 -6.61 12.53 -6.44
CA HIS A 61 -7.46 12.49 -7.64
C HIS A 61 -8.93 12.56 -7.25
N ILE A 62 -9.70 13.37 -7.97
CA ILE A 62 -11.16 13.57 -7.82
C ILE A 62 -11.90 13.16 -9.09
#